data_AF-A0A2D5ASE9-F1
#
_entry.id   AF-A0A2D5ASE9-F1
#
_cell.length_a   1.000
_cell.length_b   1.000
_cell.length_c   1.000
_cell.angle_alpha   90.00
_cell.angle_beta   90.00
_cell.angle_gamma   90.00
#
_symmetry.space_group_name_H-M   'P 1'
#
loop_
_entity.id
_entity.type
_entity.pdbx_description
1 polymer ?
#
loop_
_entity_poly.entity_id
_entity_poly.type
_entity_poly.pdbx_seq_one_letter_code
_entity_poly.pdbx_strand_id
1 'polypeptide(L)'
;SIFKVAGSIGAGIRTAVAGVLGTEDTSNLPRTEQGITGKALFGLLAMSVVLSGIVYWMMTHRADYTIGITVLMFVLAFFFVAVASYIVGLVGSSNSPVSGMTICAVLITAGLLLALGYTGTAGIIATLGVAGVVCCAACTAGDICQDLKIGHIVGATPRRLQIGEIFGTMIPALIVAPVLVLLHKGYGIGMQVKEGVQPLPAPQGAMFEKLVGGLMNAGQGLPWDLVGWGALVGVIAILIDKMILEPKGGKFRLHPMPLAVGMYLPWTVTFPILFGGLIYKLVERRCDKRGLDEERRKPVIQRGLLFASGLVAGEAILGILIAILHARDVSLPLLSGWADVGGGKAIELVSLAAFFGVMGMLVAKSFAAPRDTA
;
A
#
# COMPACT_ATOMS: atom_id res chain seq x y z
N SER A 1 -16.96 -10.64 9.94
CA SER A 1 -17.82 -9.72 10.72
C SER A 1 -17.03 -9.28 11.93
N ILE A 2 -16.97 -7.97 12.21
CA ILE A 2 -16.24 -7.39 13.36
C ILE A 2 -16.66 -8.07 14.69
N PHE A 3 -17.91 -8.50 14.79
CA PHE A 3 -18.42 -9.29 15.94
C PHE A 3 -17.71 -10.63 16.16
N LYS A 4 -17.20 -11.27 15.10
CA LYS A 4 -16.39 -12.51 15.22
C LYS A 4 -14.98 -12.24 15.74
N VAL A 5 -14.49 -11.00 15.62
CA VAL A 5 -13.14 -10.57 16.00
C VAL A 5 -13.13 -9.86 17.36
N ALA A 6 -14.29 -9.41 17.85
CA ALA A 6 -14.43 -8.73 19.14
C ALA A 6 -13.89 -9.56 20.32
N GLY A 7 -14.14 -10.88 20.33
CA GLY A 7 -13.60 -11.79 21.34
C GLY A 7 -12.07 -11.88 21.33
N SER A 8 -11.47 -11.97 20.13
CA SER A 8 -10.00 -11.97 19.99
C SER A 8 -9.38 -10.61 20.34
N ILE A 9 -10.07 -9.50 20.07
CA ILE A 9 -9.62 -8.15 20.46
C ILE A 9 -9.63 -8.03 21.99
N GLY A 10 -10.71 -8.47 22.64
CA GLY A 10 -10.80 -8.47 24.11
C GLY A 10 -9.72 -9.34 24.77
N ALA A 11 -9.44 -10.52 24.20
CA ALA A 11 -8.33 -11.36 24.64
C ALA A 11 -6.97 -10.66 24.46
N GLY A 12 -6.74 -10.05 23.29
CA GLY A 12 -5.50 -9.32 23.01
C GLY A 12 -5.26 -8.14 23.96
N ILE A 13 -6.30 -7.36 24.30
CA ILE A 13 -6.20 -6.30 25.31
C ILE A 13 -5.86 -6.88 26.68
N ARG A 14 -6.52 -7.98 27.08
CA ARG A 14 -6.27 -8.62 28.39
C ARG A 14 -4.84 -9.12 28.51
N THR A 15 -4.31 -9.76 27.46
CA THR A 15 -2.91 -10.20 27.37
C THR A 15 -1.95 -9.01 27.41
N ALA A 16 -2.24 -7.93 26.66
CA ALA A 16 -1.44 -6.72 26.70
C ALA A 16 -1.37 -6.10 28.12
N VAL A 17 -2.50 -6.02 28.82
CA VAL A 17 -2.56 -5.52 30.20
C VAL A 17 -1.80 -6.43 31.17
N ALA A 18 -1.95 -7.75 31.06
CA ALA A 18 -1.21 -8.71 31.88
C ALA A 18 0.31 -8.62 31.65
N GLY A 19 0.75 -8.41 30.41
CA GLY A 19 2.15 -8.23 30.06
C GLY A 19 2.78 -6.95 30.64
N VAL A 20 1.99 -5.89 30.87
CA VAL A 20 2.45 -4.66 31.56
C VAL A 20 2.61 -4.88 33.05
N LEU A 21 1.59 -5.49 33.65
CA LEU A 21 1.57 -5.80 35.07
C LEU A 21 2.65 -6.82 35.45
N GLY A 22 3.28 -7.47 34.46
CA GLY A 22 4.32 -8.48 34.68
C GLY A 22 3.75 -9.74 35.30
N THR A 23 2.44 -9.98 35.13
CA THR A 23 1.72 -11.13 35.66
C THR A 23 1.73 -12.32 34.71
N GLU A 24 2.36 -12.18 33.53
CA GLU A 24 2.56 -13.28 32.58
C GLU A 24 3.75 -14.16 33.01
N ASP A 25 3.49 -15.45 33.21
CA ASP A 25 4.55 -16.42 33.42
C ASP A 25 5.19 -16.80 32.08
N THR A 26 6.28 -16.10 31.74
CA THR A 26 7.02 -16.33 30.49
C THR A 26 8.16 -17.34 30.65
N SER A 27 8.33 -17.94 31.84
CA SER A 27 9.53 -18.71 32.20
C SER A 27 9.68 -20.03 31.42
N ASN A 28 8.56 -20.62 30.98
CA ASN A 28 8.51 -21.92 30.30
C ASN A 28 7.79 -21.88 28.93
N LEU A 29 7.80 -20.73 28.25
CA LEU A 29 7.17 -20.64 26.93
C LEU A 29 8.01 -21.35 25.85
N PRO A 30 7.38 -22.14 24.95
CA PRO A 30 8.03 -22.66 23.76
C PRO A 30 8.71 -21.53 22.97
N ARG A 31 9.83 -21.85 22.30
CA ARG A 31 10.60 -20.87 21.50
C ARG A 31 9.73 -20.09 20.50
N THR A 32 8.70 -20.73 19.95
CA THR A 32 7.74 -20.17 18.98
C THR A 32 6.71 -19.22 19.59
N GLU A 33 6.66 -19.09 20.92
CA GLU A 33 5.74 -18.22 21.67
C GLU A 33 6.49 -17.12 22.45
N GLN A 34 7.83 -17.11 22.41
CA GLN A 34 8.65 -16.09 23.05
C GLN A 34 8.66 -14.79 22.23
N GLY A 35 7.83 -13.83 22.61
CA GLY A 35 7.78 -12.46 22.06
C GLY A 35 8.63 -11.44 22.82
N ILE A 36 8.63 -10.19 22.34
CA ILE A 36 9.10 -9.04 23.12
C ILE A 36 8.23 -8.87 24.39
N THR A 37 8.83 -8.39 25.47
CA THR A 37 8.13 -8.24 26.75
C THR A 37 7.03 -7.18 26.65
N GLY A 38 5.93 -7.37 27.39
CA GLY A 38 4.85 -6.38 27.45
C GLY A 38 5.34 -4.98 27.85
N LYS A 39 6.29 -4.89 28.78
CA LYS A 39 6.94 -3.62 29.15
C LYS A 39 7.64 -2.93 27.98
N ALA A 40 8.38 -3.68 27.15
CA ALA A 40 9.03 -3.11 25.97
C ALA A 40 7.98 -2.66 24.92
N LEU A 41 6.95 -3.46 24.69
CA LEU A 41 5.86 -3.13 23.77
C LEU A 41 5.12 -1.84 24.20
N PHE A 42 4.80 -1.70 25.48
CA PHE A 42 4.18 -0.49 26.01
C PHE A 42 5.12 0.70 26.00
N GLY A 43 6.42 0.51 26.23
CA GLY A 43 7.43 1.55 26.05
C GLY A 43 7.46 2.08 24.62
N LEU A 44 7.43 1.18 23.63
CA LEU A 44 7.36 1.55 22.20
C LEU A 44 6.03 2.25 21.86
N LEU A 45 4.91 1.80 22.41
CA LEU A 45 3.62 2.45 22.24
C LEU A 45 3.60 3.86 22.85
N ALA A 46 4.11 4.03 24.07
CA ALA A 46 4.20 5.34 24.70
C ALA A 46 5.12 6.29 23.91
N MET A 47 6.24 5.77 23.43
CA MET A 47 7.15 6.53 22.56
C MET A 47 6.46 6.96 21.26
N SER A 48 5.70 6.07 20.61
CA SER A 48 4.97 6.42 19.38
C SER A 48 3.87 7.46 19.63
N VAL A 49 3.20 7.42 20.78
CA VAL A 49 2.24 8.46 21.21
C VAL A 49 2.91 9.82 21.33
N VAL A 50 4.05 9.88 22.03
CA VAL A 50 4.80 11.13 22.23
C VAL A 50 5.30 11.68 20.88
N LEU A 51 5.91 10.84 20.04
CA LEU A 51 6.44 11.26 18.75
C LEU A 51 5.32 11.76 17.81
N SER A 52 4.19 11.06 17.76
CA SER A 52 3.03 11.50 16.96
C SER A 52 2.46 12.82 17.48
N GLY A 53 2.39 12.97 18.80
CA GLY A 53 1.96 14.22 19.45
C GLY A 53 2.87 15.40 19.11
N ILE A 54 4.20 15.19 19.10
CA ILE A 54 5.16 16.23 18.68
C ILE A 54 4.95 16.62 17.21
N VAL A 55 4.75 15.64 16.33
CA VAL A 55 4.50 15.91 14.90
C VAL A 55 3.21 16.71 14.71
N TYR A 56 2.12 16.32 15.37
CA TYR A 56 0.86 17.06 15.28
C TYR A 56 0.91 18.42 15.96
N TRP A 57 1.71 18.59 17.02
CA TRP A 57 2.01 19.90 17.59
C TRP A 57 2.72 20.81 16.59
N MET A 58 3.74 20.29 15.89
CA MET A 58 4.45 21.02 14.85
C MET A 58 3.54 21.45 13.68
N MET A 59 2.48 20.69 13.42
CA MET A 59 1.53 20.98 12.33
C MET A 59 0.42 21.94 12.74
N THR A 60 -0.06 21.86 13.98
CA THR A 60 -1.27 22.58 14.43
C THR A 60 -0.98 23.79 15.32
N HIS A 61 0.18 23.84 15.99
CA HIS A 61 0.58 24.87 16.97
C HIS A 61 -0.45 25.13 18.09
N ARG A 62 -1.36 24.18 18.35
CA ARG A 62 -2.47 24.31 19.29
C ARG A 62 -2.66 23.02 20.09
N ALA A 63 -2.76 23.15 21.41
CA ALA A 63 -2.65 22.03 22.34
C ALA A 63 -3.93 21.19 22.36
N ASP A 64 -5.08 21.85 22.42
CA ASP A 64 -6.41 21.26 22.27
C ASP A 64 -6.51 20.39 21.00
N TYR A 65 -5.95 20.92 19.92
CA TYR A 65 -6.01 20.33 18.60
C TYR A 65 -5.10 19.09 18.49
N THR A 66 -3.87 19.24 18.99
CA THR A 66 -2.88 18.17 19.01
C THR A 66 -3.33 16.97 19.83
N ILE A 67 -3.89 17.21 21.03
CA ILE A 67 -4.35 16.14 21.91
C ILE A 67 -5.50 15.38 21.24
N GLY A 68 -6.51 16.11 20.74
CA GLY A 68 -7.66 15.50 20.08
C GLY A 68 -7.28 14.65 18.86
N ILE A 69 -6.41 15.18 17.99
CA ILE A 69 -5.95 14.47 16.78
C ILE A 69 -5.08 13.27 17.15
N THR A 70 -4.17 13.38 18.12
CA THR A 70 -3.34 12.26 18.58
C THR A 70 -4.22 11.14 19.12
N VAL A 71 -5.18 11.46 19.99
CA VAL A 71 -6.10 10.45 20.57
C VAL A 71 -6.92 9.80 19.46
N LEU A 72 -7.50 10.59 18.55
CA LEU A 72 -8.26 10.06 17.42
C LEU A 72 -7.40 9.11 16.58
N MET A 73 -6.17 9.49 16.27
CA MET A 73 -5.25 8.65 15.48
C MET A 73 -5.04 7.29 16.13
N PHE A 74 -4.75 7.24 17.43
CA PHE A 74 -4.54 5.95 18.12
C PHE A 74 -5.81 5.11 18.20
N VAL A 75 -6.97 5.75 18.40
CA VAL A 75 -8.26 5.05 18.39
C VAL A 75 -8.51 4.42 17.02
N LEU A 76 -8.36 5.19 15.94
CA LEU A 76 -8.54 4.68 14.57
C LEU A 76 -7.48 3.61 14.23
N ALA A 77 -6.21 3.87 14.54
CA ALA A 77 -5.13 2.93 14.29
C ALA A 77 -5.39 1.60 15.00
N PHE A 78 -5.83 1.62 16.26
CA PHE A 78 -6.19 0.40 17.00
C PHE A 78 -7.25 -0.44 16.28
N PHE A 79 -8.35 0.19 15.85
CA PHE A 79 -9.42 -0.52 15.14
C PHE A 79 -8.96 -1.04 13.77
N PHE A 80 -8.26 -0.23 12.98
CA PHE A 80 -7.80 -0.63 11.65
C PHE A 80 -6.68 -1.66 11.69
N VAL A 81 -5.78 -1.61 12.66
CA VAL A 81 -4.77 -2.65 12.91
C VAL A 81 -5.46 -3.98 13.20
N ALA A 82 -6.46 -4.01 14.09
CA ALA A 82 -7.17 -5.24 14.41
C ALA A 82 -7.87 -5.85 13.18
N VAL A 83 -8.52 -5.02 12.35
CA VAL A 83 -9.16 -5.45 11.10
C VAL A 83 -8.12 -5.92 10.09
N ALA A 84 -7.03 -5.17 9.90
CA ALA A 84 -5.96 -5.50 8.98
C ALA A 84 -5.30 -6.83 9.33
N SER A 85 -4.84 -6.99 10.58
CA SER A 85 -4.24 -8.23 11.08
C SER A 85 -5.13 -9.46 10.88
N TYR A 86 -6.44 -9.32 11.14
CA TYR A 86 -7.39 -10.41 10.94
C TYR A 86 -7.58 -10.76 9.45
N ILE A 87 -7.83 -9.76 8.60
CA ILE A 87 -8.08 -9.99 7.18
C ILE A 87 -6.81 -10.53 6.50
N VAL A 88 -5.66 -9.89 6.73
CA VAL A 88 -4.37 -10.29 6.18
C VAL A 88 -3.99 -11.69 6.64
N GLY A 89 -4.25 -12.04 7.90
CA GLY A 89 -4.01 -13.39 8.42
C GLY A 89 -4.82 -14.49 7.71
N LEU A 90 -6.03 -14.14 7.23
CA LEU A 90 -6.94 -15.06 6.52
C LEU A 90 -6.70 -15.11 5.00
N VAL A 91 -6.67 -13.96 4.33
CA VAL A 91 -6.66 -13.87 2.85
C VAL A 91 -5.31 -13.46 2.26
N GLY A 92 -4.35 -13.11 3.11
CA GLY A 92 -3.03 -12.61 2.72
C GLY A 92 -2.96 -11.09 2.55
N SER A 93 -1.75 -10.53 2.64
CA SER A 93 -1.45 -9.09 2.51
C SER A 93 -1.83 -8.56 1.13
N SER A 94 -1.62 -9.35 0.08
CA SER A 94 -1.95 -8.99 -1.30
C SER A 94 -3.44 -8.76 -1.57
N ASN A 95 -4.31 -9.32 -0.73
CA ASN A 95 -5.77 -9.13 -0.81
C ASN A 95 -6.31 -8.26 0.33
N SER A 96 -5.43 -7.60 1.09
CA SER A 96 -5.83 -6.76 2.21
C SER A 96 -6.49 -5.47 1.70
N PRO A 97 -7.62 -5.04 2.29
CA PRO A 97 -8.37 -3.86 1.83
C PRO A 97 -7.74 -2.55 2.33
N VAL A 98 -6.41 -2.43 2.31
CA VAL A 98 -5.66 -1.28 2.86
C VAL A 98 -6.18 0.03 2.31
N SER A 99 -6.30 0.15 0.99
CA SER A 99 -6.76 1.38 0.35
C SER A 99 -8.16 1.80 0.84
N GLY A 100 -9.07 0.84 1.05
CA GLY A 100 -10.39 1.13 1.61
C GLY A 100 -10.33 1.57 3.08
N MET A 101 -9.48 0.92 3.89
CA MET A 101 -9.25 1.30 5.29
C MET A 101 -8.69 2.72 5.40
N THR A 102 -7.76 3.11 4.54
CA THR A 102 -7.19 4.47 4.50
C THR A 102 -8.23 5.52 4.12
N ILE A 103 -9.07 5.25 3.11
CA ILE A 103 -10.17 6.17 2.74
C ILE A 103 -11.16 6.34 3.89
N CYS A 104 -11.54 5.25 4.57
CA CYS A 104 -12.39 5.34 5.76
C CYS A 104 -11.74 6.17 6.87
N ALA A 105 -10.44 5.98 7.13
CA ALA A 105 -9.70 6.79 8.11
C ALA A 105 -9.70 8.28 7.74
N VAL A 106 -9.49 8.60 6.45
CA VAL A 106 -9.64 9.97 5.93
C VAL A 106 -11.03 10.53 6.20
N LEU A 107 -12.09 9.81 5.81
CA LEU A 107 -13.47 10.30 5.94
C LEU A 107 -13.89 10.50 7.40
N ILE A 108 -13.54 9.56 8.30
CA ILE A 108 -13.86 9.67 9.72
C ILE A 108 -13.10 10.84 10.36
N THR A 109 -11.80 10.96 10.05
CA THR A 109 -10.98 12.06 10.57
C THR A 109 -11.48 13.40 10.05
N ALA A 110 -11.72 13.51 8.75
CA ALA A 110 -12.27 14.70 8.12
C ALA A 110 -13.61 15.09 8.74
N GLY A 111 -14.54 14.14 8.90
CA GLY A 111 -15.85 14.38 9.49
C GLY A 111 -15.77 14.89 10.92
N LEU A 112 -14.90 14.29 11.75
CA LEU A 112 -14.70 14.75 13.13
C LEU A 112 -14.07 16.14 13.19
N LEU A 113 -13.05 16.38 12.37
CA LEU A 113 -12.40 17.69 12.28
C LEU A 113 -13.38 18.76 11.80
N LEU A 114 -14.23 18.47 10.82
CA LEU A 114 -15.29 19.38 10.39
C LEU A 114 -16.28 19.68 11.51
N ALA A 115 -16.72 18.65 12.25
CA ALA A 115 -17.67 18.81 13.36
C ALA A 115 -17.12 19.69 14.49
N LEU A 116 -15.80 19.71 14.67
CA LEU A 116 -15.11 20.54 15.65
C LEU A 116 -14.66 21.90 15.08
N GLY A 117 -15.01 22.21 13.83
CA GLY A 117 -14.73 23.51 13.19
C GLY A 117 -13.33 23.64 12.58
N TYR A 118 -12.62 22.53 12.36
CA TYR A 118 -11.32 22.53 11.70
C TYR A 118 -11.46 22.42 10.19
N THR A 119 -11.21 23.51 9.49
CA THR A 119 -11.30 23.59 8.03
C THR A 119 -10.02 24.15 7.41
N GLY A 120 -9.98 24.19 6.08
CA GLY A 120 -8.85 24.75 5.34
C GLY A 120 -7.59 23.89 5.43
N THR A 121 -6.45 24.51 5.14
CA THR A 121 -5.16 23.81 4.99
C THR A 121 -4.73 23.05 6.25
N ALA A 122 -4.98 23.60 7.44
CA ALA A 122 -4.68 22.92 8.70
C ALA A 122 -5.50 21.64 8.87
N GLY A 123 -6.79 21.67 8.52
CA GLY A 123 -7.65 20.48 8.53
C GLY A 123 -7.24 19.42 7.51
N ILE A 124 -6.79 19.85 6.32
CA ILE A 124 -6.25 18.93 5.29
C ILE A 124 -5.01 18.21 5.81
N ILE A 125 -4.04 18.99 6.32
CA ILE A 125 -2.76 18.49 6.82
C ILE A 125 -2.99 17.52 7.99
N ALA A 126 -3.88 17.86 8.92
CA ALA A 126 -4.25 16.98 10.03
C ALA A 126 -4.92 15.68 9.55
N THR A 127 -5.91 15.78 8.64
CA THR A 127 -6.63 14.63 8.11
C THR A 127 -5.69 13.65 7.40
N LEU A 128 -4.85 14.16 6.51
CA LEU A 128 -3.87 13.35 5.79
C LEU A 128 -2.80 12.80 6.72
N GLY A 129 -2.38 13.56 7.74
CA GLY A 129 -1.44 13.11 8.76
C GLY A 129 -1.96 11.92 9.57
N VAL A 130 -3.22 11.96 10.02
CA VAL A 130 -3.85 10.83 10.72
C VAL A 130 -4.00 9.64 9.79
N ALA A 131 -4.57 9.85 8.60
CA ALA A 131 -4.81 8.76 7.66
C ALA A 131 -3.51 8.09 7.21
N GLY A 132 -2.43 8.86 7.03
CA GLY A 132 -1.11 8.33 6.71
C GLY A 132 -0.56 7.42 7.80
N VAL A 133 -0.60 7.86 9.07
CA VAL A 133 -0.14 7.03 10.21
C VAL A 133 -1.01 5.78 10.37
N VAL A 134 -2.34 5.92 10.27
CA VAL A 134 -3.28 4.78 10.34
C VAL A 134 -3.03 3.79 9.21
N CYS A 135 -2.79 4.27 7.98
CA CYS A 135 -2.45 3.45 6.83
C CYS A 135 -1.17 2.66 7.08
N CYS A 136 -0.08 3.32 7.48
CA CYS A 136 1.18 2.67 7.78
C CYS A 136 1.01 1.62 8.90
N ALA A 137 0.33 1.97 9.99
CA ALA A 137 0.05 1.05 11.08
C ALA A 137 -0.73 -0.19 10.62
N ALA A 138 -1.78 -0.02 9.81
CA ALA A 138 -2.60 -1.11 9.31
C ALA A 138 -1.81 -2.04 8.37
N CYS A 139 -1.01 -1.49 7.45
CA CYS A 139 -0.16 -2.28 6.55
C CYS A 139 0.89 -3.07 7.33
N THR A 140 1.67 -2.37 8.16
CA THR A 140 2.75 -2.98 8.94
C THR A 140 2.22 -4.04 9.89
N ALA A 141 1.05 -3.83 10.52
CA ALA A 141 0.44 -4.86 11.35
C ALA A 141 -0.01 -6.09 10.54
N GLY A 142 -0.48 -5.89 9.30
CA GLY A 142 -0.77 -6.96 8.37
C GLY A 142 0.46 -7.79 8.05
N ASP A 143 1.54 -7.14 7.64
CA ASP A 143 2.80 -7.79 7.26
C ASP A 143 3.40 -8.53 8.44
N ILE A 144 3.48 -7.90 9.62
CA ILE A 144 3.93 -8.55 10.87
C ILE A 144 3.11 -9.81 11.16
N CYS A 145 1.78 -9.80 10.98
CA CYS A 145 0.96 -10.99 11.19
C CYS A 145 1.31 -12.12 10.21
N GLN A 146 1.66 -11.79 8.96
CA GLN A 146 2.14 -12.79 8.01
C GLN A 146 3.50 -13.34 8.38
N ASP A 147 4.42 -12.47 8.76
CA ASP A 147 5.78 -12.85 9.13
C ASP A 147 5.80 -13.69 10.41
N LEU A 148 4.94 -13.37 11.39
CA LEU A 148 4.74 -14.20 12.57
C LEU A 148 4.14 -15.57 12.21
N LYS A 149 3.21 -15.63 11.25
CA LYS A 149 2.63 -16.90 10.78
C LYS A 149 3.68 -17.76 10.08
N ILE A 150 4.42 -17.19 9.13
CA ILE A 150 5.52 -17.89 8.44
C ILE A 150 6.59 -18.30 9.45
N GLY A 151 6.95 -17.38 10.34
CA GLY A 151 7.87 -17.59 11.46
C GLY A 151 7.46 -18.78 12.32
N HIS A 152 6.18 -18.90 12.67
CA HIS A 152 5.66 -20.03 13.42
C HIS A 152 5.80 -21.35 12.63
N ILE A 153 5.46 -21.34 11.33
CA ILE A 153 5.57 -22.53 10.45
C ILE A 153 7.01 -23.03 10.34
N VAL A 154 7.99 -22.13 10.27
CA VAL A 154 9.42 -22.49 10.16
C VAL A 154 10.13 -22.64 11.52
N GLY A 155 9.41 -22.53 12.64
CA GLY A 155 9.97 -22.67 13.99
C GLY A 155 10.86 -21.50 14.44
N ALA A 156 10.64 -20.30 13.90
CA ALA A 156 11.34 -19.08 14.30
C ALA A 156 10.88 -18.58 15.69
N THR A 157 11.72 -17.76 16.32
CA THR A 157 11.40 -17.08 17.59
C THR A 157 10.74 -15.73 17.30
N PRO A 158 9.48 -15.48 17.70
CA PRO A 158 8.77 -14.23 17.45
C PRO A 158 9.54 -12.98 17.87
N ARG A 159 10.22 -13.03 19.03
CA ARG A 159 11.04 -11.91 19.53
C ARG A 159 12.08 -11.42 18.53
N ARG A 160 12.74 -12.32 17.80
CA ARG A 160 13.75 -11.94 16.80
C ARG A 160 13.12 -11.31 15.57
N LEU A 161 11.97 -11.82 15.14
CA LEU A 161 11.19 -11.25 14.04
C LEU A 161 10.72 -9.84 14.41
N GLN A 162 10.08 -9.66 15.57
CA GLN A 162 9.60 -8.36 16.04
C GLN A 162 10.71 -7.31 16.14
N ILE A 163 11.89 -7.67 16.65
CA ILE A 163 13.05 -6.77 16.67
C ILE A 163 13.50 -6.43 15.24
N GLY A 164 13.55 -7.43 14.35
CA GLY A 164 13.84 -7.24 12.93
C GLY A 164 12.88 -6.26 12.26
N GLU A 165 11.57 -6.40 12.50
CA GLU A 165 10.51 -5.53 11.96
C GLU A 165 10.61 -4.08 12.48
N ILE A 166 10.99 -3.90 13.75
CA ILE A 166 11.25 -2.55 14.30
C ILE A 166 12.39 -1.88 13.52
N PHE A 167 13.51 -2.56 13.31
CA PHE A 167 14.60 -2.01 12.51
C PHE A 167 14.23 -1.85 11.03
N GLY A 168 13.50 -2.83 10.49
CA GLY A 168 13.02 -2.88 9.11
C GLY A 168 12.04 -1.74 8.78
N THR A 169 11.34 -1.20 9.76
CA THR A 169 10.45 -0.04 9.59
C THR A 169 11.15 1.30 9.85
N MET A 170 12.07 1.38 10.82
CA MET A 170 12.81 2.61 11.10
C MET A 170 13.73 3.04 9.95
N ILE A 171 14.42 2.10 9.32
CA ILE A 171 15.39 2.42 8.25
C ILE A 171 14.68 3.08 7.05
N PRO A 172 13.61 2.49 6.46
CA PRO A 172 12.85 3.15 5.40
C PRO A 172 12.21 4.46 5.84
N ALA A 173 11.72 4.58 7.08
CA ALA A 173 11.14 5.84 7.56
C ALA A 173 12.12 7.03 7.46
N LEU A 174 13.41 6.79 7.73
CA LEU A 174 14.47 7.80 7.60
C LEU A 174 14.91 8.05 6.16
N ILE A 175 14.76 7.07 5.27
CA ILE A 175 15.22 7.15 3.87
C ILE A 175 14.13 7.73 2.96
N VAL A 176 12.86 7.34 3.17
CA VAL A 176 11.74 7.68 2.28
C VAL A 176 11.50 9.18 2.23
N ALA A 177 11.53 9.88 3.37
CA ALA A 177 11.28 11.32 3.38
C ALA A 177 12.34 12.12 2.58
N PRO A 178 13.66 11.96 2.80
CA PRO A 178 14.68 12.59 1.96
C PRO A 178 14.59 12.21 0.47
N VAL A 179 14.31 10.94 0.16
CA VAL A 179 14.16 10.48 -1.22
C VAL A 179 12.97 11.14 -1.89
N LEU A 180 11.82 11.23 -1.21
CA LEU A 180 10.64 11.94 -1.74
C LEU A 180 10.93 13.43 -1.96
N VAL A 181 11.66 14.08 -1.05
CA VAL A 181 12.08 15.49 -1.25
C VAL A 181 13.02 15.62 -2.45
N LEU A 182 13.95 14.68 -2.62
CA LEU A 182 14.86 14.66 -3.76
C LEU A 182 14.09 14.49 -5.09
N LEU A 183 13.17 13.53 -5.15
CA LEU A 183 12.33 13.28 -6.32
C LEU A 183 11.40 14.47 -6.62
N HIS A 184 10.81 15.07 -5.59
CA HIS A 184 9.96 16.25 -5.77
C HIS A 184 10.75 17.46 -6.31
N LYS A 185 11.97 17.69 -5.83
CA LYS A 185 12.84 18.76 -6.36
C LYS A 185 13.41 18.45 -7.75
N GLY A 186 13.61 17.17 -8.06
CA GLY A 186 14.16 16.71 -9.33
C GLY A 186 13.14 16.73 -10.46
N TYR A 187 11.99 16.07 -10.24
CA TYR A 187 10.94 15.87 -11.24
C TYR A 187 9.66 16.67 -10.94
N GLY A 188 9.33 16.84 -9.66
CA GLY A 188 7.98 17.20 -9.23
C GLY A 188 7.09 15.96 -9.07
N ILE A 189 6.08 16.06 -8.22
CA ILE A 189 5.12 14.96 -7.95
C ILE A 189 3.72 15.51 -8.16
N GLY A 190 3.03 15.06 -9.20
CA GLY A 190 1.70 15.56 -9.58
C GLY A 190 1.67 16.98 -10.16
N MET A 191 2.68 17.79 -9.87
CA MET A 191 2.86 19.16 -10.37
C MET A 191 4.28 19.37 -10.89
N GLN A 192 4.42 20.17 -11.93
CA GLN A 192 5.70 20.51 -12.52
C GLN A 192 6.44 21.52 -11.63
N VAL A 193 7.69 21.19 -11.26
CA VAL A 193 8.55 22.03 -10.40
C VAL A 193 9.71 22.64 -11.19
N LYS A 194 10.04 22.09 -12.37
CA LYS A 194 11.10 22.57 -13.26
C LYS A 194 10.62 22.60 -14.71
N GLU A 195 11.02 23.64 -15.44
CA GLU A 195 10.76 23.73 -16.89
C GLU A 195 11.48 22.60 -17.63
N GLY A 196 10.80 22.02 -18.64
CA GLY A 196 11.33 20.94 -19.47
C GLY A 196 11.38 19.55 -18.82
N VAL A 197 11.07 19.41 -17.52
CA VAL A 197 11.02 18.11 -16.83
C VAL A 197 9.57 17.71 -16.55
N GLN A 198 9.18 16.51 -16.99
CA GLN A 198 7.85 15.98 -16.70
C GLN A 198 7.74 15.51 -15.24
N PRO A 199 6.68 15.88 -14.51
CA PRO A 199 6.48 15.45 -13.14
C PRO A 199 6.10 13.98 -13.05
N LEU A 200 6.48 13.36 -11.94
CA LEU A 200 6.06 12.00 -11.63
C LEU A 200 4.54 11.98 -11.45
N PRO A 201 3.82 11.06 -12.12
CA PRO A 201 2.37 10.96 -11.99
C PRO A 201 2.01 10.57 -10.56
N ALA A 202 1.10 11.31 -9.95
CA ALA A 202 0.59 11.02 -8.60
C ALA A 202 -0.94 10.85 -8.57
N PRO A 203 -1.53 9.85 -9.27
CA PRO A 203 -2.99 9.71 -9.37
C PRO A 203 -3.65 9.50 -8.01
N GLN A 204 -2.99 8.73 -7.12
CA GLN A 204 -3.46 8.50 -5.76
C GLN A 204 -3.43 9.80 -4.95
N GLY A 205 -2.37 10.60 -5.10
CA GLY A 205 -2.25 11.92 -4.46
C GLY A 205 -3.36 12.86 -4.90
N ALA A 206 -3.62 12.95 -6.20
CA ALA A 206 -4.70 13.78 -6.76
C ALA A 206 -6.09 13.36 -6.29
N MET A 207 -6.32 12.06 -6.06
CA MET A 207 -7.57 11.55 -5.49
C MET A 207 -7.74 12.03 -4.03
N PHE A 208 -6.70 11.88 -3.20
CA PHE A 208 -6.73 12.35 -1.81
C PHE A 208 -6.83 13.89 -1.71
N GLU A 209 -6.16 14.62 -2.60
CA GLU A 209 -6.25 16.08 -2.68
C GLU A 209 -7.70 16.53 -2.92
N LYS A 210 -8.38 15.97 -3.92
CA LYS A 210 -9.78 16.30 -4.23
C LYS A 210 -10.72 15.88 -3.12
N LEU A 211 -10.52 14.69 -2.55
CA LEU A 211 -11.36 14.18 -1.47
C LEU A 211 -11.25 15.04 -0.21
N VAL A 212 -10.03 15.28 0.28
CA VAL A 212 -9.81 16.00 1.52
C VAL A 212 -10.02 17.50 1.34
N GLY A 213 -9.57 18.08 0.22
CA GLY A 213 -9.81 19.48 -0.10
C GLY A 213 -11.31 19.81 -0.24
N GLY A 214 -12.07 18.92 -0.87
CA GLY A 214 -13.52 19.04 -1.02
C GLY A 214 -14.30 18.86 0.30
N LEU A 215 -13.80 18.04 1.22
CA LEU A 215 -14.37 17.90 2.58
C LEU A 215 -14.02 19.09 3.48
N MET A 216 -12.78 19.58 3.42
CA MET A 216 -12.26 20.63 4.31
C MET A 216 -12.65 22.05 3.89
N ASN A 217 -13.61 22.23 2.98
CA ASN A 217 -14.04 23.52 2.43
C ASN A 217 -12.89 24.36 1.83
N ALA A 218 -11.83 23.72 1.34
CA ALA A 218 -10.64 24.38 0.80
C ALA A 218 -10.63 24.47 -0.74
N GLY A 219 -11.77 24.22 -1.38
CA GLY A 219 -11.93 24.19 -2.83
C GLY A 219 -13.40 24.10 -3.24
N GLN A 220 -13.67 23.61 -4.45
CA GLN A 220 -15.03 23.22 -4.83
C GLN A 220 -15.48 22.06 -3.93
N GLY A 221 -16.65 22.19 -3.29
CA GLY A 221 -17.19 21.16 -2.43
C GLY A 221 -17.22 19.79 -3.13
N LEU A 222 -17.18 18.72 -2.34
CA LEU A 222 -17.16 17.37 -2.91
C LEU A 222 -18.43 17.14 -3.78
N PRO A 223 -18.28 16.68 -5.04
CA PRO A 223 -19.43 16.45 -5.92
C PRO A 223 -20.19 15.21 -5.45
N TRP A 224 -21.11 15.42 -4.51
CA TRP A 224 -21.88 14.35 -3.85
C TRP A 224 -22.68 13.51 -4.83
N ASP A 225 -23.12 14.08 -5.96
CA ASP A 225 -23.76 13.33 -7.03
C ASP A 225 -22.84 12.24 -7.60
N LEU A 226 -21.56 12.56 -7.87
CA LEU A 226 -20.58 11.60 -8.37
C LEU A 226 -20.21 10.55 -7.32
N VAL A 227 -20.14 10.95 -6.04
CA VAL A 227 -19.95 10.01 -4.92
C VAL A 227 -21.12 9.03 -4.85
N GLY A 228 -22.36 9.52 -4.99
CA GLY A 228 -23.57 8.72 -5.04
C GLY A 228 -23.57 7.72 -6.19
N TRP A 229 -23.22 8.17 -7.41
CA TRP A 229 -23.06 7.28 -8.56
C TRP A 229 -21.99 6.20 -8.34
N GLY A 230 -20.84 6.57 -7.75
CA GLY A 230 -19.79 5.61 -7.41
C GLY A 230 -20.26 4.57 -6.39
N ALA A 231 -20.97 4.99 -5.35
CA ALA A 231 -21.57 4.08 -4.36
C ALA A 231 -22.58 3.12 -5.01
N LEU A 232 -23.44 3.63 -5.89
CA LEU A 232 -24.41 2.82 -6.63
C LEU A 232 -23.72 1.76 -7.50
N VAL A 233 -22.69 2.15 -8.27
CA VAL A 233 -21.91 1.21 -9.09
C VAL A 233 -21.25 0.14 -8.21
N GLY A 234 -20.70 0.53 -7.05
CA GLY A 234 -20.12 -0.40 -6.08
C GLY A 234 -21.14 -1.40 -5.54
N VAL A 235 -22.33 -0.94 -5.14
CA VAL A 235 -23.42 -1.81 -4.67
C VAL A 235 -23.89 -2.75 -5.78
N ILE A 236 -24.11 -2.25 -7.00
CA ILE A 236 -24.51 -3.07 -8.14
C ILE A 236 -23.46 -4.14 -8.43
N ALA A 237 -22.17 -3.79 -8.41
CA ALA A 237 -21.09 -4.74 -8.62
C ALA A 237 -21.10 -5.86 -7.57
N ILE A 238 -21.28 -5.52 -6.28
CA ILE A 238 -21.39 -6.49 -5.19
C ILE A 238 -22.60 -7.40 -5.37
N LEU A 239 -23.75 -6.84 -5.76
CA LEU A 239 -24.98 -7.60 -5.98
C LEU A 239 -24.82 -8.57 -7.15
N ILE A 240 -24.27 -8.13 -8.28
CA ILE A 240 -23.98 -8.99 -9.43
C ILE A 240 -23.01 -10.12 -9.03
N ASP A 241 -21.95 -9.79 -8.29
CA ASP A 241 -20.97 -10.77 -7.85
C ASP A 241 -21.60 -11.86 -6.96
N LYS A 242 -22.36 -11.45 -5.94
CA LYS A 242 -22.97 -12.38 -4.98
C LYS A 242 -24.18 -13.14 -5.51
N MET A 243 -25.06 -12.48 -6.26
CA MET A 243 -26.33 -13.08 -6.68
C MET A 243 -26.21 -13.85 -7.98
N ILE A 244 -25.28 -13.50 -8.86
CA ILE A 244 -25.18 -14.07 -10.21
C ILE A 244 -23.87 -14.82 -10.41
N LEU A 245 -22.72 -14.24 -10.06
CA LEU A 245 -21.41 -14.82 -10.40
C LEU A 245 -20.98 -15.92 -9.40
N GLU A 246 -21.14 -15.70 -8.09
CA GLU A 246 -20.83 -16.68 -7.04
C GLU A 246 -21.58 -17.99 -7.23
N PRO A 247 -22.93 -17.97 -7.38
CA PRO A 247 -23.70 -19.20 -7.42
C PRO A 247 -23.47 -19.99 -8.71
N LYS A 248 -23.05 -19.29 -9.79
CA LYS A 248 -22.67 -19.92 -11.05
C LYS A 248 -21.31 -20.62 -11.00
N GLY A 249 -20.54 -20.47 -9.92
CA GLY A 249 -19.23 -21.12 -9.76
C GLY A 249 -18.20 -20.70 -10.81
N GLY A 250 -18.40 -19.53 -11.45
CA GLY A 250 -17.51 -19.05 -12.50
C GLY A 250 -16.14 -18.63 -11.95
N LYS A 251 -15.06 -18.86 -12.73
CA LYS A 251 -13.71 -18.34 -12.40
C LYS A 251 -13.64 -16.81 -12.37
N PHE A 252 -14.61 -16.12 -12.98
CA PHE A 252 -14.67 -14.66 -13.03
C PHE A 252 -15.52 -14.13 -11.87
N ARG A 253 -14.91 -13.26 -11.06
CA ARG A 253 -15.51 -12.62 -9.88
C ARG A 253 -15.40 -11.12 -10.03
N LEU A 254 -16.49 -10.40 -9.73
CA LEU A 254 -16.55 -8.94 -9.83
C LEU A 254 -16.21 -8.31 -8.47
N HIS A 255 -14.92 -8.32 -8.13
CA HIS A 255 -14.44 -7.71 -6.90
C HIS A 255 -14.53 -6.17 -6.98
N PRO A 256 -15.11 -5.49 -5.98
CA PRO A 256 -15.27 -4.03 -6.01
C PRO A 256 -13.95 -3.25 -6.04
N MET A 257 -12.90 -3.78 -5.41
CA MET A 257 -11.60 -3.09 -5.31
C MET A 257 -10.88 -2.96 -6.66
N PRO A 258 -10.66 -4.04 -7.45
CA PRO A 258 -10.13 -3.92 -8.81
C PRO A 258 -10.98 -3.03 -9.72
N LEU A 259 -12.30 -3.08 -9.58
CA LEU A 259 -13.21 -2.22 -10.34
C LEU A 259 -12.98 -0.75 -10.03
N ALA A 260 -12.98 -0.37 -8.74
CA ALA A 260 -12.71 1.00 -8.30
C ALA A 260 -11.32 1.49 -8.75
N VAL A 261 -10.30 0.64 -8.59
CA VAL A 261 -8.93 0.95 -9.04
C VAL A 261 -8.86 1.22 -10.53
N GLY A 262 -9.53 0.41 -11.36
CA GLY A 262 -9.60 0.62 -12.80
C GLY A 262 -10.33 1.92 -13.20
N MET A 263 -11.28 2.39 -12.38
CA MET A 263 -12.04 3.62 -12.67
C MET A 263 -11.25 4.90 -12.37
N TYR A 264 -10.38 4.92 -11.35
CA TYR A 264 -9.64 6.14 -10.98
C TYR A 264 -8.23 6.21 -11.54
N LEU A 265 -7.61 5.08 -11.90
CA LEU A 265 -6.26 5.08 -12.45
C LEU A 265 -6.25 5.61 -13.89
N PRO A 266 -5.22 6.40 -14.26
CA PRO A 266 -5.06 6.87 -15.62
C PRO A 266 -4.79 5.70 -16.57
N TRP A 267 -5.19 5.87 -17.83
CA TRP A 267 -4.99 4.88 -18.89
C TRP A 267 -3.55 4.40 -19.02
N THR A 268 -2.58 5.29 -18.81
CA THR A 268 -1.14 4.99 -18.84
C THR A 268 -0.72 3.93 -17.82
N VAL A 269 -1.45 3.79 -16.70
CA VAL A 269 -1.22 2.76 -15.68
C VAL A 269 -2.16 1.57 -15.88
N THR A 270 -3.42 1.82 -16.25
CA THR A 270 -4.45 0.78 -16.41
C THR A 270 -4.14 -0.18 -17.56
N PHE A 271 -3.63 0.29 -18.70
CA PHE A 271 -3.31 -0.58 -19.85
C PHE A 271 -2.18 -1.58 -19.53
N PRO A 272 -1.02 -1.18 -18.97
CA PRO A 272 0.00 -2.12 -18.53
C PRO A 272 -0.53 -3.20 -17.57
N ILE A 273 -1.37 -2.82 -16.60
CA ILE A 273 -2.01 -3.76 -15.68
C ILE A 273 -2.89 -4.77 -16.44
N LEU A 274 -3.70 -4.29 -17.39
CA LEU A 274 -4.55 -5.14 -18.24
C LEU A 274 -3.70 -6.13 -19.05
N PHE A 275 -2.62 -5.67 -19.69
CA PHE A 275 -1.73 -6.54 -20.46
C PHE A 275 -1.03 -7.58 -19.57
N GLY A 276 -0.58 -7.20 -18.37
CA GLY A 276 -0.06 -8.14 -17.38
C GLY A 276 -1.07 -9.23 -17.01
N GLY A 277 -2.34 -8.84 -16.78
CA GLY A 277 -3.44 -9.78 -16.53
C GLY A 277 -3.77 -10.68 -17.72
N LEU A 278 -3.71 -10.15 -18.94
CA LEU A 278 -3.87 -10.94 -20.17
C LEU A 278 -2.76 -11.96 -20.33
N ILE A 279 -1.49 -11.58 -20.10
CA ILE A 279 -0.35 -12.50 -20.11
C ILE A 279 -0.53 -13.59 -19.06
N TYR A 280 -0.91 -13.22 -17.83
CA TYR A 280 -1.23 -14.19 -16.78
C TYR A 280 -2.26 -15.23 -17.26
N LYS A 281 -3.37 -14.77 -17.85
CA LYS A 281 -4.44 -15.64 -18.36
C LYS A 281 -4.00 -16.51 -19.54
N LEU A 282 -3.12 -15.99 -20.40
CA LEU A 282 -2.54 -16.76 -21.50
C LEU A 282 -1.60 -17.87 -21.00
N VAL A 283 -0.77 -17.56 -20.00
CA VAL A 283 0.10 -18.54 -19.33
C VAL A 283 -0.74 -19.60 -18.62
N GLU A 284 -1.75 -19.19 -17.84
CA GLU A 284 -2.69 -20.09 -17.16
C GLU A 284 -3.39 -21.03 -18.15
N ARG A 285 -4.02 -20.50 -19.21
CA ARG A 285 -4.71 -21.33 -20.22
C ARG A 285 -3.78 -22.34 -20.88
N ARG A 286 -2.51 -22.01 -21.03
CA ARG A 286 -1.53 -22.92 -21.64
C ARG A 286 -1.09 -24.01 -20.65
N CYS A 287 -0.95 -23.67 -19.36
CA CYS A 287 -0.72 -24.67 -18.31
C CYS A 287 -1.87 -25.67 -18.25
N ASP A 288 -3.12 -25.18 -18.29
CA ASP A 288 -4.32 -26.01 -18.33
C ASP A 288 -4.32 -26.94 -19.57
N LYS A 289 -3.98 -26.41 -20.76
CA LYS A 289 -3.87 -27.20 -22.01
C LYS A 289 -2.75 -28.26 -21.97
N ARG A 290 -1.70 -28.05 -21.17
CA ARG A 290 -0.61 -29.02 -21.01
C ARG A 290 -0.90 -30.06 -19.92
N GLY A 291 -2.04 -29.96 -19.23
CA GLY A 291 -2.37 -30.84 -18.12
C GLY A 291 -1.38 -30.72 -16.96
N LEU A 292 -0.80 -29.53 -16.73
CA LEU A 292 0.11 -29.30 -15.62
C LEU A 292 -0.68 -29.24 -14.30
N ASP A 293 -0.31 -30.09 -13.34
CA ASP A 293 -0.83 -30.03 -11.97
C ASP A 293 -0.50 -28.70 -11.29
N GLU A 294 -1.23 -28.38 -10.22
CA GLU A 294 -1.14 -27.11 -9.51
C GLU A 294 0.29 -26.85 -8.96
N GLU A 295 1.00 -27.89 -8.51
CA GLU A 295 2.39 -27.80 -8.08
C GLU A 295 3.35 -27.39 -9.19
N ARG A 296 3.12 -27.87 -10.42
CA ARG A 296 3.96 -27.51 -11.58
C ARG A 296 3.57 -26.16 -12.17
N ARG A 297 2.32 -25.74 -11.97
CA ARG A 297 1.79 -24.45 -12.44
C ARG A 297 2.29 -23.27 -11.60
N LYS A 298 2.34 -23.41 -10.27
CA LYS A 298 2.75 -22.30 -9.36
C LYS A 298 4.13 -21.71 -9.68
N PRO A 299 5.21 -22.50 -9.87
CA PRO A 299 6.54 -21.98 -10.19
C PRO A 299 6.59 -21.21 -11.52
N VAL A 300 5.82 -21.66 -12.52
CA VAL A 300 5.75 -21.03 -13.85
C VAL A 300 5.19 -19.61 -13.73
N ILE A 301 4.09 -19.46 -13.00
CA ILE A 301 3.46 -18.17 -12.75
C ILE A 301 4.37 -17.28 -11.88
N GLN A 302 4.93 -17.84 -10.80
CA GLN A 302 5.79 -17.10 -9.88
C GLN A 302 7.04 -16.54 -10.58
N ARG A 303 7.63 -17.25 -11.54
CA ARG A 303 8.77 -16.73 -12.32
C ARG A 303 8.44 -15.47 -13.10
N GLY A 304 7.28 -15.43 -13.76
CA GLY A 304 6.80 -14.24 -14.47
C GLY A 304 6.57 -13.07 -13.52
N LEU A 305 5.94 -13.35 -12.37
CA LEU A 305 5.71 -12.35 -11.32
C LEU A 305 7.03 -11.83 -10.72
N LEU A 306 8.00 -12.70 -10.44
CA LEU A 306 9.34 -12.34 -9.94
C LEU A 306 10.09 -11.46 -10.93
N PHE A 307 10.04 -11.78 -12.23
CA PHE A 307 10.66 -10.96 -13.27
C PHE A 307 10.00 -9.57 -13.35
N ALA A 308 8.66 -9.51 -13.35
CA ALA A 308 7.93 -8.24 -13.33
C ALA A 308 8.28 -7.40 -12.09
N SER A 309 8.31 -8.02 -10.90
CA SER A 309 8.69 -7.35 -9.66
C SER A 309 10.13 -6.82 -9.70
N GLY A 310 11.05 -7.58 -10.30
CA GLY A 310 12.44 -7.13 -10.49
C GLY A 310 12.56 -5.94 -11.42
N LEU A 311 11.74 -5.87 -12.48
CA LEU A 311 11.69 -4.72 -13.38
C LEU A 311 11.17 -3.46 -12.68
N VAL A 312 10.10 -3.59 -11.88
CA VAL A 312 9.56 -2.46 -11.08
C VAL A 312 10.59 -1.95 -10.08
N ALA A 313 11.26 -2.86 -9.36
CA ALA A 313 12.32 -2.49 -8.42
C ALA A 313 13.52 -1.83 -9.15
N GLY A 314 13.93 -2.37 -10.30
CA GLY A 314 15.03 -1.83 -11.10
C GLY A 314 14.73 -0.44 -11.65
N GLU A 315 13.51 -0.20 -12.12
CA GLU A 315 13.04 1.11 -12.57
C GLU A 315 13.12 2.15 -11.44
N ALA A 316 12.63 1.82 -10.24
CA ALA A 316 12.67 2.71 -9.09
C ALA A 316 14.11 3.06 -8.68
N ILE A 317 15.01 2.06 -8.62
CA ILE A 317 16.42 2.28 -8.26
C ILE A 317 17.12 3.16 -9.31
N LEU A 318 16.91 2.88 -10.60
CA LEU A 318 17.48 3.68 -11.69
C LEU A 318 16.93 5.12 -11.66
N GLY A 319 15.64 5.30 -11.38
CA GLY A 319 15.01 6.61 -11.25
C GLY A 319 15.63 7.46 -10.15
N ILE A 320 15.94 6.85 -9.00
CA ILE A 320 16.67 7.51 -7.90
C ILE A 320 18.10 7.88 -8.34
N LEU A 321 18.81 6.98 -9.03
CA LEU A 321 20.16 7.25 -9.52
C LEU A 321 20.18 8.44 -10.50
N ILE A 322 19.25 8.47 -11.46
CA ILE A 322 19.11 9.59 -12.41
C ILE A 322 18.78 10.89 -11.66
N ALA A 323 17.90 10.85 -10.65
CA ALA A 323 17.58 12.02 -9.83
C ALA A 323 18.82 12.60 -9.13
N ILE A 324 19.69 11.73 -8.59
CA ILE A 324 20.95 12.14 -7.95
C ILE A 324 21.90 12.77 -8.95
N LEU A 325 22.09 12.14 -10.12
CA LEU A 325 22.98 12.67 -11.17
C LEU A 325 22.51 14.03 -11.68
N HIS A 326 21.20 14.17 -11.88
CA HIS A 326 20.60 15.44 -12.29
C HIS A 326 20.71 16.50 -11.18
N ALA A 327 20.56 16.13 -9.90
CA ALA A 327 20.76 17.04 -8.77
C ALA A 327 22.22 17.52 -8.61
N ARG A 328 23.18 16.86 -9.28
CA ARG A 328 24.60 17.22 -9.29
C ARG A 328 25.03 17.91 -10.59
N ASP A 329 24.07 18.30 -11.44
CA ASP A 329 24.30 18.93 -12.76
C ASP A 329 25.25 18.12 -13.66
N VAL A 330 25.28 16.80 -13.49
CA VAL A 330 26.06 15.92 -14.36
C VAL A 330 25.34 15.80 -15.70
N SER A 331 25.96 16.31 -16.77
CA SER A 331 25.43 16.19 -18.12
C SER A 331 25.29 14.72 -18.51
N LEU A 332 24.08 14.29 -18.85
CA LEU A 332 23.77 12.95 -19.38
C LEU A 332 23.52 13.05 -20.89
N PRO A 333 24.57 13.12 -21.73
CA PRO A 333 24.46 13.40 -23.17
C PRO A 333 23.62 12.37 -23.94
N LEU A 334 23.53 11.14 -23.43
CA LEU A 334 22.73 10.06 -24.04
C LEU A 334 21.22 10.28 -23.85
N LEU A 335 20.80 11.01 -22.82
CA LEU A 335 19.39 11.35 -22.56
C LEU A 335 18.99 12.65 -23.26
N SER A 336 19.88 13.66 -23.29
CA SER A 336 19.59 14.94 -23.96
C SER A 336 19.62 14.81 -25.49
N GLY A 337 20.58 14.07 -26.05
CA GLY A 337 20.73 13.96 -27.50
C GLY A 337 19.61 13.17 -28.21
N TRP A 338 18.87 12.32 -27.49
CA TRP A 338 17.79 11.48 -28.04
C TRP A 338 16.42 12.16 -27.94
N ALA A 339 16.25 13.11 -27.02
CA ALA A 339 15.00 13.87 -26.86
C ALA A 339 14.68 14.75 -28.06
N ASP A 340 15.71 15.27 -28.73
CA ASP A 340 15.55 16.18 -29.86
C ASP A 340 15.43 15.45 -31.22
N VAL A 341 15.72 14.15 -31.28
CA VAL A 341 15.67 13.39 -32.55
C VAL A 341 14.22 13.16 -32.97
N GLY A 342 13.83 13.74 -34.10
CA GLY A 342 12.51 13.54 -34.70
C GLY A 342 11.35 14.17 -33.93
N GLY A 343 11.62 15.19 -33.10
CA GLY A 343 10.60 15.91 -32.32
C GLY A 343 9.96 15.06 -31.22
N GLY A 344 10.74 14.22 -30.54
CA GLY A 344 10.27 13.36 -29.45
C GLY A 344 9.64 12.03 -29.90
N LYS A 345 9.27 11.87 -31.18
CA LYS A 345 8.69 10.62 -31.72
C LYS A 345 9.62 9.40 -31.62
N ALA A 346 10.93 9.63 -31.68
CA ALA A 346 11.92 8.57 -31.51
C ALA A 346 11.85 7.96 -30.10
N ILE A 347 11.64 8.80 -29.06
CA ILE A 347 11.45 8.32 -27.69
C ILE A 347 10.18 7.49 -27.60
N GLU A 348 9.06 7.96 -28.14
CA GLU A 348 7.79 7.21 -28.10
C GLU A 348 7.92 5.83 -28.75
N LEU A 349 8.57 5.74 -29.91
CA LEU A 349 8.82 4.48 -30.61
C LEU A 349 9.74 3.54 -29.81
N VAL A 350 10.81 4.07 -29.21
CA VAL A 350 11.73 3.29 -28.37
C VAL A 350 11.01 2.80 -27.11
N SER A 351 10.21 3.65 -26.45
CA SER A 351 9.40 3.27 -25.30
C SER A 351 8.38 2.20 -25.66
N LEU A 352 7.74 2.30 -26.82
CA LEU A 352 6.78 1.30 -27.31
C LEU A 352 7.49 -0.03 -27.64
N ALA A 353 8.63 0.02 -28.30
CA ALA A 353 9.45 -1.16 -28.59
C ALA A 353 9.97 -1.82 -27.30
N ALA A 354 10.41 -1.03 -26.32
CA ALA A 354 10.81 -1.51 -25.01
C ALA A 354 9.63 -2.16 -24.27
N PHE A 355 8.44 -1.56 -24.33
CA PHE A 355 7.23 -2.13 -23.74
C PHE A 355 6.92 -3.51 -24.34
N PHE A 356 6.84 -3.63 -25.67
CA PHE A 356 6.60 -4.91 -26.33
C PHE A 356 7.74 -5.91 -26.11
N GLY A 357 8.99 -5.44 -26.03
CA GLY A 357 10.15 -6.25 -25.68
C GLY A 357 10.04 -6.84 -24.28
N VAL A 358 9.64 -6.04 -23.29
CA VAL A 358 9.39 -6.48 -21.91
C VAL A 358 8.21 -7.46 -21.85
N MET A 359 7.12 -7.20 -22.57
CA MET A 359 5.99 -8.14 -22.67
C MET A 359 6.44 -9.47 -23.29
N GLY A 360 7.24 -9.42 -24.35
CA GLY A 360 7.83 -10.60 -24.99
C GLY A 360 8.75 -11.37 -24.07
N MET A 361 9.59 -10.68 -23.28
CA MET A 361 10.45 -11.30 -22.27
C MET A 361 9.65 -11.93 -21.14
N LEU A 362 8.59 -11.28 -20.65
CA LEU A 362 7.69 -11.82 -19.63
C LEU A 362 7.04 -13.12 -20.11
N VAL A 363 6.50 -13.11 -21.33
CA VAL A 363 5.99 -14.28 -22.03
C VAL A 363 7.08 -15.35 -22.10
N ALA A 364 8.24 -15.05 -22.69
CA ALA A 364 9.33 -16.01 -22.89
C ALA A 364 9.83 -16.62 -21.57
N LYS A 365 10.05 -15.81 -20.53
CA LYS A 365 10.50 -16.26 -19.20
C LYS A 365 9.44 -17.09 -18.48
N SER A 366 8.16 -16.73 -18.63
CA SER A 366 7.05 -17.55 -18.13
C SER A 366 6.95 -18.87 -18.89
N PHE A 367 7.39 -18.94 -20.15
CA PHE A 367 7.33 -20.17 -20.96
C PHE A 367 8.61 -21.02 -20.95
N ALA A 368 9.74 -20.50 -20.44
CA ALA A 368 11.02 -21.19 -20.36
C ALA A 368 11.08 -22.27 -19.25
N ALA A 369 9.97 -22.96 -18.98
CA ALA A 369 9.96 -24.12 -18.10
C ALA A 369 11.02 -25.13 -18.56
N PRO A 370 11.74 -25.82 -17.64
CA PRO A 370 12.52 -26.98 -18.02
C PRO A 370 11.55 -27.96 -18.69
N ARG A 371 11.86 -28.34 -19.93
CA ARG A 371 11.36 -29.62 -20.45
C ARG A 371 11.93 -30.68 -19.52
N ASP A 372 11.05 -31.41 -18.85
CA ASP A 372 11.30 -32.68 -18.16
C ASP A 372 12.77 -33.02 -17.95
N THR A 373 13.31 -32.72 -16.76
CA THR A 373 14.28 -33.67 -16.20
C THR A 373 13.45 -34.80 -15.63
N ALA A 374 13.40 -35.88 -16.42
CA ALA A 374 12.78 -37.17 -16.13
C ALA A 374 13.18 -37.74 -14.78
#